data_AF-A0A7V2Y9C4-F1
#
_entry.id   AF-A0A7V2Y9C4-F1
#
_cell.length_a   1.000
_cell.length_b   1.000
_cell.length_c   1.000
_cell.angle_alpha   90.00
_cell.angle_beta   90.00
_cell.angle_gamma   90.00
#
_symmetry.space_group_name_H-M   'P 1'
#
loop_
_entity.id
_entity.type
_entity.pdbx_description
1 polymer ?
#
loop_
_entity_poly.entity_id
_entity_poly.type
_entity_poly.pdbx_seq_one_letter_code
_entity_poly.pdbx_strand_id
1 'polypeptide(L)'
;MSSSVEDSLWQSAGVRSVSELPDFPFPTHEAFVAAVRNGDASVGIEYPAARDLAYVTKSRAASCALLAISWIPFLFIPASIVVAVVIGRWATVIGIPTAMIGMALASPYNPLRHVALLGSLASVAYCAIAATVLTSGTWSAFAFGLSFLAVRCVNRTAWNWAHKAILGSEALTAYLWKTANLHIKGKDFGMKSTAFGQHQKGPGPGGA
;
A
#
# COMPACT_ATOMS: atom_id res chain seq x y z
N MET A 1 -12.03 -12.68 12.96
CA MET A 1 -11.93 -11.51 13.86
C MET A 1 -12.54 -11.92 15.20
N SER A 2 -12.08 -11.43 16.34
CA SER A 2 -12.82 -11.65 17.60
C SER A 2 -14.08 -10.78 17.60
N SER A 3 -15.16 -11.24 18.24
CA SER A 3 -16.42 -10.48 18.37
C SER A 3 -16.17 -9.08 18.92
N SER A 4 -15.28 -8.95 19.90
CA SER A 4 -14.90 -7.66 20.50
C SER A 4 -14.31 -6.63 19.52
N VAL A 5 -13.56 -7.08 18.50
CA VAL A 5 -12.98 -6.19 17.48
C VAL A 5 -14.05 -5.76 16.49
N GLU A 6 -14.95 -6.66 16.13
CA GLU A 6 -16.06 -6.40 15.22
C GLU A 6 -17.06 -5.41 15.82
N ASP A 7 -17.40 -5.57 17.09
CA ASP A 7 -18.24 -4.63 17.85
C ASP A 7 -17.62 -3.23 17.92
N SER A 8 -16.30 -3.15 18.16
CA SER A 8 -15.57 -1.88 18.18
C SER A 8 -15.56 -1.19 16.81
N LEU A 9 -15.47 -1.96 15.72
CA LEU A 9 -15.54 -1.42 14.36
C LEU A 9 -16.93 -0.90 14.04
N TRP A 10 -17.98 -1.61 14.44
CA TRP A 10 -19.36 -1.13 14.29
C TRP A 10 -19.61 0.14 15.10
N GLN A 11 -19.16 0.19 16.34
CA GLN A 11 -19.25 1.39 17.17
C GLN A 11 -18.52 2.58 16.53
N SER A 12 -17.35 2.35 15.94
CA SER A 12 -16.58 3.38 15.24
C SER A 12 -17.26 3.83 13.94
N ALA A 13 -17.86 2.89 13.21
CA ALA A 13 -18.67 3.16 12.03
C ALA A 13 -19.96 3.92 12.40
N GLY A 14 -20.49 3.76 13.62
CA GLY A 14 -21.72 4.40 14.07
C GLY A 14 -22.96 3.92 13.30
N VAL A 15 -22.86 2.73 12.69
CA VAL A 15 -23.91 2.02 11.96
C VAL A 15 -23.85 0.55 12.35
N ARG A 16 -24.89 -0.24 12.04
CA ARG A 16 -24.93 -1.70 12.27
C ARG A 16 -24.93 -2.52 10.99
N SER A 17 -25.11 -1.87 9.85
CA SER A 17 -25.03 -2.49 8.52
C SER A 17 -24.49 -1.50 7.50
N VAL A 18 -23.88 -2.00 6.42
CA VAL A 18 -23.50 -1.17 5.26
C VAL A 18 -24.71 -0.53 4.56
N SER A 19 -25.90 -1.10 4.73
CA SER A 19 -27.15 -0.54 4.20
C SER A 19 -27.53 0.81 4.83
N GLU A 20 -27.04 1.07 6.05
CA GLU A 20 -27.24 2.33 6.78
C GLU A 20 -26.21 3.40 6.40
N LEU A 21 -25.18 3.05 5.62
CA LEU A 21 -24.15 3.99 5.23
C LEU A 21 -24.66 4.94 4.15
N PRO A 22 -24.49 6.26 4.33
CA PRO A 22 -24.85 7.22 3.30
C PRO A 22 -23.99 7.00 2.05
N ASP A 23 -24.64 7.10 0.89
CA ASP A 23 -24.04 7.01 -0.44
C ASP A 23 -23.28 5.71 -0.75
N PHE A 24 -23.44 4.67 0.08
CA PHE A 24 -22.85 3.37 -0.20
C PHE A 24 -23.54 2.74 -1.43
N PRO A 25 -22.79 2.30 -2.45
CA PRO A 25 -23.37 1.97 -3.76
C PRO A 25 -24.12 0.63 -3.82
N PHE A 26 -24.16 -0.14 -2.73
CA PHE A 26 -24.80 -1.45 -2.69
C PHE A 26 -25.82 -1.54 -1.55
N PRO A 27 -26.92 -2.26 -1.73
CA PRO A 27 -27.95 -2.39 -0.70
C PRO A 27 -27.51 -3.27 0.46
N THR A 28 -26.59 -4.22 0.25
CA THR A 28 -26.08 -5.15 1.27
C THR A 28 -24.61 -5.45 1.06
N HIS A 29 -23.93 -5.96 2.10
CA HIS A 29 -22.54 -6.40 2.01
C HIS A 29 -22.38 -7.57 1.06
N GLU A 30 -23.32 -8.50 1.06
CA GLU A 30 -23.32 -9.64 0.14
C GLU A 30 -23.41 -9.20 -1.31
N ALA A 31 -24.28 -8.21 -1.62
CA ALA A 31 -24.38 -7.65 -2.97
C ALA A 31 -23.07 -6.97 -3.40
N PHE A 32 -22.42 -6.25 -2.49
CA PHE A 32 -21.09 -5.68 -2.72
C PHE A 32 -20.05 -6.77 -3.00
N VAL A 33 -19.98 -7.81 -2.16
CA VAL A 33 -19.04 -8.93 -2.32
C VAL A 33 -19.28 -9.66 -3.64
N ALA A 34 -20.54 -9.90 -4.01
CA ALA A 34 -20.91 -10.52 -5.27
C ALA A 34 -20.48 -9.67 -6.47
N ALA A 35 -20.74 -8.36 -6.44
CA ALA A 35 -20.32 -7.45 -7.50
C ALA A 35 -18.79 -7.40 -7.68
N VAL A 36 -18.02 -7.44 -6.59
CA VAL A 36 -16.55 -7.50 -6.67
C VAL A 36 -16.07 -8.84 -7.23
N ARG A 37 -16.68 -9.96 -6.82
CA ARG A 37 -16.32 -11.30 -7.32
C ARG A 37 -16.66 -11.50 -8.79
N ASN A 38 -17.77 -10.93 -9.26
CA ASN A 38 -18.19 -10.97 -10.66
C ASN A 38 -17.42 -9.98 -11.55
N GLY A 39 -16.58 -9.11 -10.95
CA GLY A 39 -15.82 -8.10 -11.67
C GLY A 39 -16.65 -6.90 -12.14
N ASP A 40 -17.85 -6.70 -11.58
CA ASP A 40 -18.72 -5.55 -11.83
C ASP A 40 -18.35 -4.34 -10.97
N ALA A 41 -17.62 -4.59 -9.88
CA ALA A 41 -17.02 -3.58 -9.04
C ALA A 41 -15.54 -3.88 -8.74
N SER A 42 -14.77 -2.83 -8.53
CA SER A 42 -13.39 -2.90 -8.04
C SER A 42 -13.21 -2.05 -6.81
N VAL A 43 -12.37 -2.53 -5.89
CA VAL A 43 -12.13 -1.90 -4.59
C VAL A 43 -10.74 -1.30 -4.56
N GLY A 44 -10.68 0.00 -4.28
CA GLY A 44 -9.49 0.73 -3.90
C GLY A 44 -9.51 0.99 -2.39
N ILE A 45 -8.39 0.77 -1.72
CA ILE A 45 -8.15 1.14 -0.33
C ILE A 45 -7.01 2.18 -0.37
N GLU A 46 -6.92 3.10 0.58
CA GLU A 46 -5.70 3.90 0.66
C GLU A 46 -4.51 3.05 1.13
N TYR A 47 -3.33 3.19 0.50
CA TYR A 47 -2.17 2.34 0.83
C TYR A 47 -1.70 2.43 2.28
N PRO A 48 -1.69 3.61 2.94
CA PRO A 48 -1.44 3.72 4.37
C PRO A 48 -2.46 2.91 5.18
N ALA A 49 -3.76 3.08 4.89
CA ALA A 49 -4.82 2.35 5.56
C ALA A 49 -4.68 0.83 5.37
N ALA A 50 -4.33 0.37 4.16
CA ALA A 50 -4.09 -1.04 3.87
C ALA A 50 -2.93 -1.64 4.70
N ARG A 51 -1.88 -0.85 4.97
CA ARG A 51 -0.78 -1.25 5.85
C ARG A 51 -1.23 -1.32 7.31
N ASP A 52 -1.95 -0.33 7.80
CA ASP A 52 -2.47 -0.31 9.18
C ASP A 52 -3.45 -1.47 9.42
N LEU A 53 -4.32 -1.74 8.44
CA LEU A 53 -5.20 -2.91 8.44
C LEU A 53 -4.43 -4.22 8.49
N ALA A 54 -3.33 -4.34 7.76
CA ALA A 54 -2.49 -5.53 7.82
C ALA A 54 -1.90 -5.73 9.23
N TYR A 55 -1.53 -4.66 9.93
CA TYR A 55 -1.01 -4.75 11.30
C TYR A 55 -2.05 -5.24 12.31
N VAL A 56 -3.32 -4.83 12.15
CA VAL A 56 -4.42 -5.15 13.09
C VAL A 56 -5.09 -6.48 12.78
N THR A 57 -5.22 -6.84 11.50
CA THR A 57 -6.03 -8.01 11.08
C THR A 57 -5.23 -9.31 10.96
N LYS A 58 -3.89 -9.25 11.03
CA LYS A 58 -3.02 -10.42 10.85
C LYS A 58 -2.30 -10.82 12.13
N SER A 59 -1.70 -12.02 12.09
CA SER A 59 -0.91 -12.54 13.19
C SER A 59 0.28 -11.62 13.48
N ARG A 60 0.70 -11.57 14.75
CA ARG A 60 1.88 -10.78 15.16
C ARG A 60 3.11 -11.09 14.29
N ALA A 61 3.30 -12.36 13.91
CA ALA A 61 4.40 -12.76 13.04
C ALA A 61 4.35 -12.10 11.66
N ALA A 62 3.18 -12.04 11.02
CA ALA A 62 3.00 -11.41 9.71
C ALA A 62 3.22 -9.89 9.78
N SER A 63 2.71 -9.26 10.84
CA SER A 63 2.93 -7.85 11.15
C SER A 63 4.42 -7.53 11.35
N CYS A 64 5.13 -8.34 12.14
CA CYS A 64 6.59 -8.20 12.33
C CYS A 64 7.37 -8.40 11.02
N ALA A 65 6.97 -9.35 10.17
CA ALA A 65 7.62 -9.55 8.88
C ALA A 65 7.43 -8.36 7.94
N LEU A 66 6.22 -7.79 7.85
CA LEU A 66 5.98 -6.57 7.07
C LEU A 66 6.80 -5.39 7.59
N LEU A 67 6.87 -5.24 8.91
CA LEU A 67 7.69 -4.20 9.53
C LEU A 67 9.16 -4.39 9.16
N ALA A 68 9.71 -5.59 9.34
CA ALA A 68 11.09 -5.90 8.99
C ALA A 68 11.41 -5.59 7.52
N ILE A 69 10.54 -5.97 6.58
CA ILE A 69 10.73 -5.68 5.16
C ILE A 69 10.63 -4.17 4.89
N SER A 70 9.74 -3.46 5.57
CA SER A 70 9.59 -2.00 5.40
C SER A 70 10.81 -1.21 5.87
N TRP A 71 11.64 -1.79 6.75
CA TRP A 71 12.88 -1.18 7.23
C TRP A 71 14.06 -1.32 6.25
N ILE A 72 13.99 -2.22 5.27
CA ILE A 72 15.09 -2.50 4.33
C ILE A 72 15.67 -1.22 3.68
N PRO A 73 14.86 -0.28 3.13
CA PRO A 73 15.40 0.95 2.53
C PRO A 73 16.21 1.80 3.52
N PHE A 74 15.81 1.84 4.79
CA PHE A 74 16.47 2.63 5.82
C PHE A 74 17.78 2.00 6.29
N LEU A 75 17.88 0.66 6.26
CA LEU A 75 19.12 -0.05 6.58
C LEU A 75 20.24 0.25 5.58
N PHE A 76 19.93 0.68 4.36
CA PHE A 76 20.94 1.09 3.37
C PHE A 76 21.68 2.37 3.76
N ILE A 77 21.15 3.19 4.68
CA ILE A 77 21.86 4.38 5.19
C ILE A 77 23.12 3.96 5.97
N PRO A 78 23.02 3.26 7.11
CA PRO A 78 24.20 2.81 7.84
C PRO A 78 25.02 1.79 7.04
N ALA A 79 24.37 0.90 6.26
CA ALA A 79 25.10 -0.09 5.48
C ALA A 79 26.01 0.55 4.42
N SER A 80 25.54 1.59 3.72
CA SER A 80 26.38 2.28 2.72
C SER A 80 27.59 2.96 3.36
N ILE A 81 27.45 3.50 4.58
CA ILE A 81 28.56 4.10 5.34
C ILE A 81 29.57 3.02 5.74
N VAL A 82 29.11 1.90 6.30
CA VAL A 82 29.98 0.78 6.71
C VAL A 82 30.74 0.22 5.51
N VAL A 83 30.03 -0.02 4.39
CA VAL A 83 30.62 -0.52 3.14
C VAL A 83 31.66 0.48 2.59
N ALA A 84 31.39 1.78 2.65
CA ALA A 84 32.34 2.81 2.23
C ALA A 84 33.65 2.77 3.02
N VAL A 85 33.55 2.62 4.34
CA VAL A 85 34.71 2.57 5.24
C VAL A 85 35.50 1.28 5.05
N VAL A 86 34.83 0.12 5.03
CA VAL A 86 35.49 -1.19 4.93
C VAL A 86 36.22 -1.38 3.61
N ILE A 87 35.65 -0.89 2.50
CA ILE A 87 36.23 -1.05 1.16
C ILE A 87 37.16 0.12 0.82
N GLY A 88 37.13 1.21 1.59
CA GLY A 88 37.85 2.45 1.28
C GLY A 88 37.30 3.16 0.04
N ARG A 89 36.03 2.94 -0.31
CA ARG A 89 35.39 3.47 -1.51
C ARG A 89 34.19 4.34 -1.16
N TRP A 90 34.43 5.63 -0.99
CA TRP A 90 33.39 6.63 -0.68
C TRP A 90 32.27 6.71 -1.71
N ALA A 91 32.53 6.33 -2.96
CA ALA A 91 31.48 6.26 -4.00
C ALA A 91 30.35 5.26 -3.68
N THR A 92 30.53 4.32 -2.74
CA THR A 92 29.44 3.43 -2.28
C THR A 92 28.36 4.15 -1.47
N VAL A 93 28.62 5.37 -0.98
CA VAL A 93 27.62 6.23 -0.33
C VAL A 93 26.49 6.61 -1.30
N ILE A 94 26.72 6.53 -2.62
CA ILE A 94 25.68 6.68 -3.65
C ILE A 94 24.55 5.64 -3.49
N GLY A 95 24.79 4.54 -2.78
CA GLY A 95 23.76 3.57 -2.40
C GLY A 95 22.59 4.19 -1.61
N ILE A 96 22.83 5.28 -0.87
CA ILE A 96 21.78 5.98 -0.10
C ILE A 96 20.76 6.66 -1.02
N PRO A 97 21.14 7.61 -1.89
CA PRO A 97 20.17 8.21 -2.80
C PRO A 97 19.55 7.19 -3.74
N THR A 98 20.27 6.15 -4.19
CA THR A 98 19.66 5.12 -5.04
C THR A 98 18.63 4.27 -4.30
N ALA A 99 18.84 3.94 -3.02
CA ALA A 99 17.81 3.32 -2.18
C ALA A 99 16.55 4.20 -2.04
N MET A 100 16.74 5.51 -1.82
CA MET A 100 15.63 6.47 -1.73
C MET A 100 14.85 6.57 -3.05
N ILE A 101 15.55 6.60 -4.20
CA ILE A 101 14.91 6.58 -5.52
C ILE A 101 14.14 5.27 -5.70
N GLY A 102 14.72 4.13 -5.33
CA GLY A 102 14.05 2.83 -5.38
C GLY A 102 12.75 2.82 -4.55
N MET A 103 12.80 3.37 -3.32
CA MET A 103 11.63 3.52 -2.46
C MET A 103 10.57 4.44 -3.08
N ALA A 104 10.95 5.60 -3.60
CA ALA A 104 10.03 6.56 -4.21
C ALA A 104 9.35 5.98 -5.45
N LEU A 105 10.12 5.31 -6.31
CA LEU A 105 9.60 4.71 -7.55
C LEU A 105 8.70 3.50 -7.29
N ALA A 106 8.83 2.84 -6.13
CA ALA A 106 7.94 1.75 -5.71
C ALA A 106 6.55 2.24 -5.29
N SER A 107 6.32 3.55 -5.26
CA SER A 107 5.00 4.12 -5.02
C SER A 107 3.99 3.58 -6.03
N PRO A 108 2.83 3.10 -5.56
CA PRO A 108 1.80 2.55 -6.44
C PRO A 108 1.16 3.58 -7.37
N TYR A 109 1.23 4.85 -6.97
CA TYR A 109 0.76 6.01 -7.74
C TYR A 109 1.74 6.44 -8.84
N ASN A 110 2.92 5.82 -8.93
CA ASN A 110 3.92 6.18 -9.94
C ASN A 110 3.51 5.66 -11.35
N PRO A 111 3.38 6.54 -12.36
CA PRO A 111 3.06 6.12 -13.73
C PRO A 111 4.16 5.24 -14.34
N LEU A 112 5.42 5.41 -13.92
CA LEU A 112 6.57 4.65 -14.41
C LEU A 112 6.80 3.34 -13.66
N ARG A 113 5.85 2.88 -12.83
CA ARG A 113 5.99 1.70 -11.97
C ARG A 113 6.42 0.41 -12.71
N HIS A 114 6.00 0.23 -13.96
CA HIS A 114 6.35 -0.95 -14.75
C HIS A 114 7.79 -0.87 -15.27
N VAL A 115 8.23 0.31 -15.71
CA VAL A 115 9.61 0.58 -16.10
C VAL A 115 10.54 0.46 -14.89
N ALA A 116 10.14 1.04 -13.75
CA ALA A 116 10.89 0.93 -12.50
C ALA A 116 10.98 -0.51 -12.00
N LEU A 117 9.93 -1.33 -12.20
CA LEU A 117 9.98 -2.76 -11.91
C LEU A 117 11.02 -3.46 -12.80
N LEU A 118 11.00 -3.24 -14.12
CA LEU A 118 12.01 -3.80 -15.02
C LEU A 118 13.42 -3.35 -14.63
N GLY A 119 13.61 -2.06 -14.31
CA GLY A 119 14.87 -1.52 -13.82
C GLY A 119 15.33 -2.18 -12.50
N SER A 120 14.41 -2.45 -11.57
CA SER A 120 14.73 -3.13 -10.32
C SER A 120 15.17 -4.58 -10.56
N LEU A 121 14.49 -5.30 -11.46
CA LEU A 121 14.85 -6.67 -11.83
C LEU A 121 16.20 -6.70 -12.56
N ALA A 122 16.45 -5.77 -13.47
CA ALA A 122 17.73 -5.63 -14.15
C ALA A 122 18.86 -5.30 -13.16
N SER A 123 18.59 -4.49 -12.14
CA SER A 123 19.55 -4.16 -11.09
C SER A 123 19.92 -5.38 -10.24
N VAL A 124 18.93 -6.21 -9.87
CA VAL A 124 19.18 -7.48 -9.16
C VAL A 124 19.95 -8.46 -10.06
N ALA A 125 19.57 -8.57 -11.33
CA ALA A 125 20.28 -9.42 -12.30
C ALA A 125 21.74 -8.96 -12.50
N TYR A 126 21.97 -7.65 -12.58
CA TYR A 126 23.32 -7.08 -12.66
C TYR A 126 24.17 -7.46 -11.45
N CYS A 127 23.60 -7.41 -10.23
CA CYS A 127 24.31 -7.84 -9.02
C CYS A 127 24.67 -9.33 -9.05
N ALA A 128 23.77 -10.17 -9.58
CA ALA A 128 24.01 -11.60 -9.72
C ALA A 128 25.14 -11.88 -10.74
N ILE A 129 25.15 -11.18 -11.87
CA ILE A 129 26.17 -11.32 -12.92
C ILE A 129 27.54 -10.82 -12.44
N ALA A 130 27.57 -9.69 -11.75
CA ALA A 130 28.81 -9.11 -11.26
C ALA A 130 29.50 -9.98 -10.18
N ALA A 131 28.78 -10.93 -9.58
CA ALA A 131 29.24 -11.82 -8.51
C ALA A 131 29.82 -11.10 -7.26
N THR A 132 29.68 -9.77 -7.18
CA THR A 132 30.07 -8.95 -6.04
C THR A 132 29.19 -7.72 -5.91
N VAL A 133 28.72 -7.46 -4.70
CA VAL A 133 27.99 -6.23 -4.32
C VAL A 133 28.91 -5.15 -3.77
N LEU A 134 30.23 -5.38 -3.77
CA LEU A 134 31.23 -4.53 -3.11
C LEU A 134 31.85 -3.47 -4.04
N THR A 135 31.37 -3.33 -5.28
CA THR A 135 31.75 -2.20 -6.13
C THR A 135 30.70 -1.10 -6.02
N SER A 136 31.08 0.17 -6.20
CA SER A 136 30.16 1.29 -6.06
C SER A 136 28.94 1.17 -6.98
N GLY A 137 29.14 0.68 -8.21
CA GLY A 137 28.07 0.44 -9.18
C GLY A 137 27.14 -0.70 -8.75
N THR A 138 27.69 -1.84 -8.35
CA THR A 138 26.88 -3.00 -7.92
C THR A 138 26.16 -2.74 -6.61
N TRP A 139 26.79 -2.05 -5.65
CA TRP A 139 26.15 -1.61 -4.41
C TRP A 139 24.97 -0.67 -4.67
N SER A 140 25.15 0.30 -5.57
CA SER A 140 24.09 1.27 -5.90
C SER A 140 22.90 0.60 -6.58
N ALA A 141 23.16 -0.32 -7.51
CA ALA A 141 22.14 -1.14 -8.17
C ALA A 141 21.42 -2.06 -7.17
N PHE A 142 22.16 -2.69 -6.25
CA PHE A 142 21.62 -3.53 -5.20
C PHE A 142 20.70 -2.74 -4.27
N ALA A 143 21.16 -1.57 -3.79
CA ALA A 143 20.40 -0.68 -2.91
C ALA A 143 19.11 -0.19 -3.56
N PHE A 144 19.17 0.19 -4.84
CA PHE A 144 17.99 0.55 -5.64
C PHE A 144 17.00 -0.63 -5.77
N GLY A 145 17.48 -1.75 -6.30
CA GLY A 145 16.65 -2.90 -6.63
C GLY A 145 15.97 -3.49 -5.40
N LEU A 146 16.72 -3.68 -4.31
CA LEU A 146 16.20 -4.26 -3.09
C LEU A 146 15.21 -3.32 -2.37
N SER A 147 15.51 -2.01 -2.33
CA SER A 147 14.58 -1.03 -1.73
C SER A 147 13.26 -0.96 -2.49
N PHE A 148 13.32 -0.95 -3.83
CA PHE A 148 12.13 -0.98 -4.67
C PHE A 148 11.29 -2.25 -4.43
N LEU A 149 11.95 -3.41 -4.46
CA LEU A 149 11.26 -4.70 -4.28
C LEU A 149 10.68 -4.85 -2.88
N ALA A 150 11.38 -4.41 -1.84
CA ALA A 150 10.91 -4.45 -0.45
C ALA A 150 9.61 -3.63 -0.29
N VAL A 151 9.62 -2.37 -0.73
CA VAL A 151 8.45 -1.48 -0.63
C VAL A 151 7.29 -2.00 -1.47
N ARG A 152 7.57 -2.49 -2.68
CA ARG A 152 6.56 -3.11 -3.55
C ARG A 152 5.96 -4.36 -2.92
N CYS A 153 6.79 -5.21 -2.30
CA CYS A 153 6.35 -6.42 -1.61
C CYS A 153 5.41 -6.09 -0.45
N VAL A 154 5.79 -5.14 0.41
CA VAL A 154 4.95 -4.65 1.51
C VAL A 154 3.63 -4.12 0.99
N ASN A 155 3.66 -3.25 -0.02
CA ASN A 155 2.44 -2.66 -0.60
C ASN A 155 1.51 -3.71 -1.19
N ARG A 156 2.03 -4.65 -1.98
CA ARG A 156 1.21 -5.69 -2.62
C ARG A 156 0.63 -6.67 -1.60
N THR A 157 1.42 -7.03 -0.59
CA THR A 157 0.99 -7.96 0.46
C THR A 157 -0.07 -7.33 1.35
N ALA A 158 0.17 -6.11 1.84
CA ALA A 158 -0.78 -5.35 2.63
C ALA A 158 -2.08 -5.13 1.87
N TRP A 159 -2.01 -4.77 0.58
CA TRP A 159 -3.18 -4.59 -0.27
C TRP A 159 -4.03 -5.85 -0.38
N ASN A 160 -3.41 -6.98 -0.71
CA ASN A 160 -4.12 -8.25 -0.87
C ASN A 160 -4.77 -8.70 0.44
N TRP A 161 -4.13 -8.42 1.57
CA TRP A 161 -4.68 -8.73 2.89
C TRP A 161 -5.85 -7.83 3.25
N ALA A 162 -5.71 -6.52 3.04
CA ALA A 162 -6.78 -5.56 3.30
C ALA A 162 -7.99 -5.84 2.40
N HIS A 163 -7.78 -6.11 1.11
CA HIS A 163 -8.85 -6.48 0.18
C HIS A 163 -9.61 -7.73 0.64
N LYS A 164 -8.91 -8.79 1.06
CA LYS A 164 -9.55 -10.00 1.62
C LYS A 164 -10.31 -9.71 2.92
N ALA A 165 -9.76 -8.85 3.77
CA ALA A 165 -10.39 -8.50 5.05
C ALA A 165 -11.70 -7.74 4.85
N ILE A 166 -11.74 -6.78 3.91
CA ILE A 166 -12.95 -6.02 3.58
C ILE A 166 -14.05 -6.93 3.02
N LEU A 167 -13.69 -7.82 2.10
CA LEU A 167 -14.66 -8.78 1.55
C LEU A 167 -15.14 -9.81 2.58
N GLY A 168 -14.41 -10.00 3.68
CA GLY A 168 -14.74 -10.95 4.74
C GLY A 168 -15.40 -10.33 5.97
N SER A 169 -15.46 -8.99 6.09
CA SER A 169 -16.03 -8.30 7.24
C SER A 169 -16.81 -7.07 6.82
N GLU A 170 -18.10 -7.08 7.12
CA GLU A 170 -19.00 -5.96 6.87
C GLU A 170 -18.64 -4.75 7.74
N ALA A 171 -18.37 -4.98 9.03
CA ALA A 171 -17.97 -3.93 9.97
C ALA A 171 -16.73 -3.15 9.48
N LEU A 172 -15.74 -3.87 8.95
CA LEU A 172 -14.52 -3.28 8.40
C LEU A 172 -14.80 -2.46 7.14
N THR A 173 -15.68 -2.96 6.28
CA THR A 173 -16.13 -2.24 5.07
C THR A 173 -16.78 -0.93 5.45
N ALA A 174 -17.69 -0.96 6.43
CA ALA A 174 -18.40 0.22 6.91
C ALA A 174 -17.46 1.25 7.56
N TYR A 175 -16.53 0.79 8.39
CA TYR A 175 -15.52 1.64 9.00
C TYR A 175 -14.63 2.35 7.95
N LEU A 176 -14.15 1.62 6.94
CA LEU A 176 -13.28 2.20 5.92
C LEU A 176 -14.03 3.12 4.96
N TRP A 177 -15.31 2.85 4.69
CA TRP A 177 -16.17 3.77 3.96
C TRP A 177 -16.35 5.08 4.70
N LYS A 178 -16.66 5.02 6.01
CA LYS A 178 -16.83 6.22 6.84
C LYS A 178 -15.56 7.05 6.96
N THR A 179 -14.40 6.40 7.11
CA THR A 179 -13.11 7.08 7.21
C THR A 179 -12.53 7.51 5.86
N ALA A 180 -13.28 7.36 4.77
CA ALA A 180 -12.89 7.73 3.42
C ALA A 180 -11.62 7.05 2.89
N ASN A 181 -11.27 5.91 3.48
CA ASN A 181 -10.14 5.07 3.07
C ASN A 181 -10.57 3.96 2.10
N LEU A 182 -11.86 3.88 1.78
CA LEU A 182 -12.44 2.94 0.83
C LEU A 182 -12.97 3.68 -0.40
N HIS A 183 -12.57 3.19 -1.57
CA HIS A 183 -12.99 3.66 -2.87
C HIS A 183 -13.59 2.47 -3.60
N ILE A 184 -14.78 2.65 -4.19
CA ILE A 184 -15.42 1.61 -4.98
C ILE A 184 -15.67 2.14 -6.37
N LYS A 185 -15.19 1.43 -7.37
CA LYS A 185 -15.43 1.74 -8.78
C LYS A 185 -16.34 0.66 -9.38
N GLY A 186 -17.58 1.02 -9.67
CA GLY A 186 -18.54 0.18 -10.39
C GLY A 186 -18.51 0.44 -11.89
N LYS A 187 -18.99 -0.54 -12.67
CA LYS A 187 -19.27 -0.34 -14.11
C LYS A 187 -20.39 0.67 -14.33
N ASP A 188 -21.44 0.62 -13.51
CA ASP A 188 -22.67 1.38 -13.73
C ASP A 188 -22.69 2.76 -13.05
N PHE A 189 -21.89 2.96 -12.01
CA PHE A 189 -21.92 4.18 -11.19
C PHE A 189 -20.58 4.92 -11.10
N GLY A 190 -19.58 4.49 -11.88
CA GLY A 190 -18.24 5.08 -11.87
C GLY A 190 -17.53 4.93 -10.52
N MET A 191 -16.64 5.88 -10.18
CA MET A 191 -15.92 5.88 -8.91
C MET A 191 -16.74 6.58 -7.82
N LYS A 192 -16.94 5.90 -6.69
CA LYS A 192 -17.60 6.40 -5.49
C LYS A 192 -16.65 6.30 -4.30
N SER A 193 -16.57 7.39 -3.54
CA SER A 193 -15.82 7.50 -2.29
C SER A 193 -16.33 8.69 -1.50
N THR A 194 -16.38 8.55 -0.17
CA THR A 194 -16.80 9.60 0.75
C THR A 194 -15.84 10.80 0.75
N ALA A 195 -14.55 10.61 0.38
CA ALA A 195 -13.60 11.71 0.20
C ALA A 195 -13.99 12.68 -0.93
N PHE A 196 -14.60 12.16 -2.01
CA PHE A 196 -15.01 12.98 -3.15
C PHE A 196 -16.32 13.74 -2.93
N GLY A 197 -17.20 13.24 -2.05
CA GLY A 197 -18.47 13.88 -1.72
C GLY A 197 -18.34 15.17 -0.90
N GLN A 198 -17.28 15.30 -0.09
CA GLN A 198 -17.05 16.52 0.70
C GLN A 198 -16.40 17.66 -0.09
N HIS A 199 -15.64 17.36 -1.15
CA HIS A 199 -15.02 18.42 -1.98
C HIS A 199 -15.96 19.05 -3.02
N GLN A 200 -17.11 18.44 -3.32
CA GLN A 200 -18.12 19.03 -4.22
C GLN A 200 -19.15 19.93 -3.52
N LYS A 201 -19.20 19.97 -2.19
CA LYS A 201 -20.01 20.93 -1.42
C LYS A 201 -19.22 22.20 -1.06
N GLY A 202 -18.41 22.71 -1.98
CA GLY A 202 -17.97 24.11 -1.92
C GLY A 202 -19.18 25.02 -2.20
N PRO A 203 -19.32 26.17 -1.54
CA PRO A 203 -20.44 27.07 -1.78
C PRO A 203 -20.40 27.45 -3.27
N GLY A 204 -21.46 27.08 -4.00
CA GLY A 204 -21.68 27.63 -5.34
C GLY A 204 -21.62 29.15 -5.23
N PRO A 205 -20.90 29.85 -6.11
CA PRO A 205 -20.88 31.30 -6.09
C PRO A 205 -22.33 31.77 -6.18
N GLY A 206 -22.82 32.33 -5.07
CA GLY A 206 -24.12 32.96 -5.00
C GLY A 206 -24.17 33.99 -6.12
N GLY A 207 -25.17 33.83 -6.99
CA GLY A 207 -25.55 34.87 -7.92
C GLY A 207 -25.89 36.12 -7.12
N ALA A 208 -25.09 37.16 -7.33
CA ALA A 208 -25.47 38.54 -7.10
C ALA A 208 -26.16 39.05 -8.38
#